data_AF-A0A8S4QVX9-F1
#
_entry.id   AF-A0A8S4QVX9-F1
#
_cell.length_a   1.000
_cell.length_b   1.000
_cell.length_c   1.000
_cell.angle_alpha   90.00
_cell.angle_beta   90.00
_cell.angle_gamma   90.00
#
_symmetry.space_group_name_H-M   'P 1'
#
loop_
_entity.id
_entity.type
_entity.pdbx_description
1 polymer ?
#
loop_
_entity_poly.entity_id
_entity_poly.type
_entity_poly.pdbx_seq_one_letter_code
_entity_poly.pdbx_strand_id
1 'polypeptide(L)'
;MYTEVDVFVSNFTLIDPEIYQLWVEGCSSSEAVSTLHQRSITQNTGATVELIASDVLDHYRYAIISMTNLLIPLGLIPAPYGF
;
A
#
# COMPACT_ATOMS: atom_id res chain seq x y z
N MET A 1 19.82 20.44 15.26
CA MET A 1 19.92 20.33 13.80
C MET A 1 19.05 19.13 13.44
N TYR A 2 17.75 19.36 13.19
CA TYR A 2 16.86 18.30 12.74
C TYR A 2 17.15 18.12 11.25
N THR A 3 17.77 17.00 10.91
CA THR A 3 18.07 16.67 9.53
C THR A 3 16.73 16.37 8.85
N GLU A 4 16.12 17.39 8.27
CA GLU A 4 15.01 17.23 7.34
C GLU A 4 15.59 16.54 6.10
N VAL A 5 15.56 15.21 6.13
CA VAL A 5 15.88 14.39 4.97
C VAL A 5 14.70 14.52 4.03
N ASP A 6 14.79 15.49 3.12
CA ASP A 6 13.88 15.61 1.99
C ASP A 6 14.16 14.44 1.04
N VAL A 7 13.52 13.30 1.31
CA VAL A 7 13.53 12.16 0.41
C VAL A 7 12.68 12.56 -0.78
N PHE A 8 13.31 13.16 -1.79
CA PHE A 8 12.71 13.24 -3.11
C PHE A 8 12.46 11.81 -3.59
N VAL A 9 11.23 11.34 -3.39
CA VAL A 9 10.70 10.12 -3.99
C VAL A 9 10.53 10.40 -5.49
N SER A 10 11.65 10.46 -6.21
CA SER A 10 11.72 9.89 -7.56
C SER A 10 11.87 8.37 -7.42
N ASN A 11 11.01 7.75 -6.61
CA ASN A 11 10.82 6.32 -6.61
C ASN A 11 9.53 6.14 -7.41
N PHE A 12 9.63 5.58 -8.62
CA PHE A 12 8.49 4.89 -9.20
C PHE A 12 8.28 3.65 -8.33
N THR A 13 7.75 3.83 -7.12
CA THR A 13 7.20 2.74 -6.34
C THR A 13 6.02 2.27 -7.14
N LEU A 14 6.28 1.33 -8.05
CA LEU A 14 5.25 0.68 -8.84
C LEU A 14 4.37 -0.01 -7.82
N ILE A 15 3.23 0.60 -7.54
CA ILE A 15 2.22 -0.05 -6.72
C ILE A 15 1.85 -1.31 -7.48
N ASP A 16 2.01 -2.46 -6.84
CA ASP A 16 1.61 -3.70 -7.44
C ASP A 16 0.11 -3.60 -7.79
N PRO A 17 -0.28 -3.77 -9.06
CA PRO A 17 -1.65 -3.55 -9.50
C PRO A 17 -2.64 -4.46 -8.78
N GLU A 18 -2.16 -5.62 -8.31
CA GLU A 18 -2.97 -6.57 -7.56
C GLU A 18 -3.28 -6.05 -6.15
N ILE A 19 -2.30 -5.44 -5.48
CA ILE A 19 -2.47 -4.81 -4.16
C ILE A 19 -3.34 -3.54 -4.27
N TYR A 20 -3.11 -2.75 -5.31
CA TYR A 20 -3.93 -1.56 -5.57
C TYR A 20 -5.39 -1.91 -5.81
N GLN A 21 -5.66 -2.98 -6.56
CA GLN A 21 -7.02 -3.44 -6.81
C GLN A 21 -7.72 -3.84 -5.50
N LEU A 22 -7.06 -4.61 -4.64
CA LEU A 22 -7.61 -4.99 -3.32
C LEU A 22 -7.90 -3.76 -2.46
N TRP A 23 -7.06 -2.73 -2.52
CA TRP A 23 -7.30 -1.46 -1.85
C TRP A 23 -8.51 -0.71 -2.42
N VAL A 24 -8.66 -0.64 -3.75
CA VAL A 24 -9.84 -0.04 -4.41
C VAL A 24 -11.13 -0.81 -4.11
N GLU A 25 -11.04 -2.13 -3.97
CA GLU A 25 -12.15 -3.01 -3.55
C GLU A 25 -12.53 -2.85 -2.07
N GLY A 26 -11.73 -2.09 -1.29
CA GLY A 26 -11.97 -1.83 0.12
C GLY A 26 -11.55 -2.97 1.04
N CYS A 27 -10.70 -3.88 0.58
CA CYS A 27 -10.16 -4.96 1.42
C CYS A 27 -9.29 -4.38 2.53
N SER A 28 -9.46 -4.91 3.74
CA SER A 28 -8.57 -4.59 4.85
C SER A 28 -7.15 -5.12 4.58
N SER A 29 -6.17 -4.54 5.27
CA SER A 29 -4.77 -4.95 5.21
C SER A 29 -4.61 -6.47 5.43
N SER A 30 -5.36 -7.04 6.38
CA SER A 30 -5.32 -8.47 6.71
C SER A 30 -5.94 -9.36 5.64
N GLU A 31 -7.03 -8.92 5.01
CA GLU A 31 -7.67 -9.64 3.90
C GLU A 31 -6.80 -9.64 2.64
N ALA A 32 -6.17 -8.50 2.33
CA ALA A 32 -5.25 -8.39 1.22
C ALA A 32 -4.04 -9.32 1.39
N VAL A 33 -3.46 -9.35 2.60
CA VAL A 33 -2.36 -10.28 2.93
C VAL A 33 -2.77 -11.73 2.79
N SER A 34 -3.96 -12.11 3.29
CA SER A 34 -4.45 -13.48 3.18
C SER A 34 -4.65 -13.91 1.73
N THR A 35 -5.18 -13.00 0.91
CA THR A 35 -5.42 -13.22 -0.53
C THR A 35 -4.10 -13.39 -1.29
N LEU A 36 -3.13 -12.50 -1.05
CA LEU A 36 -1.82 -12.55 -1.70
C LEU A 36 -0.99 -13.73 -1.22
N HIS A 37 -1.09 -14.11 0.05
CA HIS A 37 -0.43 -15.31 0.57
C HIS A 37 -0.97 -16.58 -0.08
N GLN A 38 -2.29 -16.70 -0.24
CA GLN A 38 -2.90 -17.84 -0.95
C GLN A 38 -2.48 -17.90 -2.43
N ARG A 39 -2.34 -16.74 -3.09
CA ARG A 39 -1.84 -16.66 -4.47
C ARG A 39 -0.34 -16.95 -4.58
N SER A 40 0.48 -16.46 -3.65
CA SER A 40 1.92 -16.74 -3.55
C SER A 40 2.21 -18.24 -3.39
N ILE A 41 1.40 -18.95 -2.60
CA ILE A 41 1.45 -20.41 -2.49
C ILE A 41 1.15 -21.07 -3.85
N THR A 42 0.15 -20.54 -4.57
CA THR A 42 -0.25 -21.06 -5.90
C THR A 42 0.83 -20.81 -6.96
N GLN A 43 1.58 -19.71 -6.85
CA GLN A 43 2.67 -19.34 -7.76
C GLN A 43 4.04 -19.90 -7.36
N ASN A 44 4.12 -20.65 -6.24
CA ASN A 44 5.35 -21.24 -5.71
C ASN A 44 6.47 -20.22 -5.47
N THR A 45 6.11 -18.98 -5.14
CA THR A 45 7.04 -17.86 -4.95
C THR A 45 7.83 -17.97 -3.64
N GLY A 46 7.39 -18.82 -2.70
CA GLY A 46 8.09 -19.08 -1.44
C GLY A 46 8.13 -17.87 -0.48
N ALA A 47 7.40 -16.81 -0.78
CA ALA A 47 7.35 -15.61 0.06
C ALA A 47 6.62 -15.91 1.37
N THR A 48 7.23 -15.54 2.50
CA THR A 48 6.63 -15.70 3.83
C THR A 48 5.48 -14.70 4.02
N VAL A 49 4.49 -15.08 4.82
CA VAL A 49 3.34 -14.22 5.13
C VAL A 49 3.75 -12.86 5.72
N GLU A 50 4.84 -12.81 6.49
CA GLU A 50 5.37 -11.57 7.07
C GLU A 50 5.91 -10.61 6.00
N LEU A 51 6.53 -11.15 4.95
CA LEU A 51 7.06 -10.35 3.85
C LEU A 51 5.94 -9.76 3.01
N ILE A 52 4.89 -10.55 2.76
CA ILE A 52 3.65 -10.10 2.09
C ILE A 52 2.93 -9.06 2.95
N ALA A 53 2.86 -9.26 4.26
CA ALA A 53 2.26 -8.30 5.18
C ALA A 53 2.98 -6.95 5.17
N SER A 54 4.31 -6.97 5.20
CA SER A 54 5.12 -5.76 5.09
C SER A 54 4.87 -5.04 3.77
N ASP A 55 4.80 -5.79 2.67
CA ASP A 55 4.62 -5.24 1.33
C ASP A 55 3.22 -4.61 1.15
N VAL A 56 2.17 -5.30 1.58
CA VAL A 56 0.79 -4.77 1.57
C VAL A 56 0.68 -3.50 2.40
N LEU A 57 1.26 -3.50 3.61
CA LEU A 57 1.20 -2.34 4.49
C LEU A 57 1.93 -1.13 3.92
N ASP A 58 3.09 -1.34 3.29
CA ASP A 58 3.84 -0.26 2.66
C ASP A 58 3.08 0.33 1.47
N HIS A 59 2.54 -0.54 0.62
CA HIS A 59 1.73 -0.15 -0.52
C HIS A 59 0.43 0.58 -0.13
N TYR A 60 -0.28 0.11 0.90
CA TYR A 60 -1.48 0.78 1.42
C TYR A 60 -1.14 2.17 1.97
N ARG A 61 -0.04 2.30 2.71
CA ARG A 61 0.45 3.61 3.20
C ARG A 61 0.77 4.55 2.05
N TYR A 62 1.47 4.06 1.04
CA TYR A 62 1.79 4.86 -0.14
C TYR A 62 0.52 5.28 -0.89
N ALA A 63 -0.44 4.37 -1.11
CA ALA A 63 -1.72 4.67 -1.75
C ALA A 63 -2.49 5.76 -1.00
N ILE A 64 -2.55 5.67 0.34
CA ILE A 64 -3.20 6.68 1.18
C ILE A 64 -2.47 8.02 1.09
N ILE A 65 -1.13 8.04 1.21
CA ILE A 65 -0.33 9.27 1.15
C ILE A 65 -0.46 9.93 -0.24
N SER A 66 -0.40 9.13 -1.30
CA SER A 66 -0.54 9.61 -2.68
C SER A 66 -1.93 10.21 -2.91
N MET A 67 -2.99 9.50 -2.51
CA MET A 67 -4.35 10.01 -2.58
C MET A 67 -4.53 11.28 -1.73
N THR A 68 -3.95 11.31 -0.53
CA THR A 68 -4.02 12.47 0.38
C THR A 68 -3.33 13.69 -0.23
N ASN A 69 -2.14 13.52 -0.81
CA ASN A 69 -1.43 14.60 -1.52
C ASN A 69 -2.23 15.14 -2.71
N LEU A 70 -3.02 14.31 -3.38
CA LEU A 70 -3.91 14.73 -4.46
C LEU A 70 -5.17 15.46 -3.95
N LEU A 71 -5.71 15.05 -2.79
CA LEU A 71 -6.98 15.56 -2.25
C LEU A 71 -6.80 16.85 -1.42
N ILE A 72 -5.70 17.03 -0.70
CA ILE A 72 -5.38 18.25 0.07
C ILE A 72 -5.49 19.54 -0.76
N PRO A 73 -4.87 19.65 -1.95
CA PRO A 73 -4.99 20.87 -2.77
C PRO A 73 -6.41 21.09 -3.32
N LEU A 74 -7.26 20.06 -3.31
CA LEU A 74 -8.67 20.14 -3.72
C LEU A 74 -9.61 20.45 -2.54
N GLY A 75 -9.10 20.62 -1.32
CA GLY A 75 -9.90 20.87 -0.12
C GLY A 75 -10.74 19.67 0.34
N LEU A 76 -10.44 18.47 -0.16
CA LEU A 76 -11.12 17.22 0.20
C LEU A 76 -10.34 16.52 1.32
N ILE A 77 -11.03 16.18 2.42
CA ILE A 77 -10.46 15.33 3.47
C ILE A 77 -10.59 13.88 3.00
N PRO A 78 -9.50 13.12 2.83
CA PRO A 78 -9.59 11.71 2.51
C PRO A 78 -10.35 10.97 3.61
N ALA A 79 -11.36 10.17 3.23
CA ALA A 79 -12.03 9.30 4.16
C ALA A 79 -11.00 8.34 4.80
N PRO A 80 -11.11 8.02 6.10
CA PRO A 80 -10.31 6.99 6.72
C PRO A 80 -10.76 5.64 6.17
N TYR A 81 -10.23 5.24 5.02
CA TYR A 81 -10.36 3.87 4.54
C TYR A 81 -9.61 3.00 5.56
N GLY A 82 -10.37 2.19 6.29
CA GLY A 82 -9.97 1.55 7.53
C GLY A 82 -8.68 0.73 7.41
N PHE A 83 -7.89 0.81 8.48
CA PHE A 83 -6.73 -0.04 8.73
C PHE A 83 -7.15 -1.48 9.05
#